data_AF-A0A2I2GL28-F1
#
_entry.id   AF-A0A2I2GL28-F1
#
_cell.length_a   1.000
_cell.length_b   1.000
_cell.length_c   1.000
_cell.angle_alpha   90.00
_cell.angle_beta   90.00
_cell.angle_gamma   90.00
#
_symmetry.space_group_name_H-M   'P 1'
#
loop_
_entity.id
_entity.type
_entity.pdbx_description
1 polymer ?
#
loop_
_entity_poly.entity_id
_entity_poly.type
_entity_poly.pdbx_seq_one_letter_code
_entity_poly.pdbx_strand_id
1 'polypeptide(L)'
;MASDPVREYGLSAVPSSAEKLIAPAVQRRGTPPAALVSTTPVPRLVHPDTVRDVNHRFPRLRWSGCFVDTLRQEIRLKPWAHSTTLGEEEFPAKILGNPYAVEYE
;
A
#
# COMPACT_ATOMS: atom_id res chain seq x y z
N MET A 1 -13.94 8.23 60.68
CA MET A 1 -12.58 7.66 60.51
C MET A 1 -12.53 7.10 59.11
N ALA A 2 -11.61 7.57 58.27
CA ALA A 2 -11.53 7.11 56.88
C ALA A 2 -10.86 5.73 56.82
N SER A 3 -11.52 4.76 56.18
CA SER A 3 -11.00 3.40 56.01
C SER A 3 -9.70 3.46 55.20
N ASP A 4 -8.68 2.71 55.63
CA ASP A 4 -7.39 2.57 54.95
C ASP A 4 -7.55 1.56 53.79
N PRO A 5 -7.62 2.02 52.54
CA PRO A 5 -7.94 1.17 51.40
C PRO A 5 -6.81 0.20 51.05
N VAL A 6 -5.59 0.41 51.56
CA VAL A 6 -4.46 -0.51 51.38
C VAL A 6 -4.70 -1.81 52.14
N ARG A 7 -5.24 -1.72 53.37
CA ARG A 7 -5.52 -2.88 54.22
C ARG A 7 -6.78 -3.63 53.83
N GLU A 8 -7.80 -2.90 53.36
CA GLU A 8 -9.10 -3.49 53.05
C GLU A 8 -9.14 -4.14 51.66
N TYR A 9 -8.48 -3.53 50.67
CA TYR A 9 -8.55 -3.96 49.26
C TYR A 9 -7.20 -4.43 48.70
N GLY A 10 -6.15 -4.49 49.51
CA GLY A 10 -4.83 -4.96 49.10
C GLY A 10 -4.14 -4.09 48.04
N LEU A 11 -4.56 -2.82 47.92
CA LEU A 11 -4.04 -1.89 46.92
C LEU A 11 -2.63 -1.44 47.29
N SER A 12 -1.63 -1.79 46.47
CA SER A 12 -0.25 -1.33 46.63
C SER A 12 0.07 -0.18 45.68
N ALA A 13 0.92 0.75 46.11
CA ALA A 13 1.36 1.85 45.28
C ALA A 13 2.20 1.33 44.11
N VAL A 14 1.66 1.42 42.89
CA VAL A 14 2.43 1.22 41.67
C VAL A 14 3.19 2.49 41.31
N PRO A 15 4.49 2.40 40.94
CA PRO A 15 5.24 3.57 40.52
C PRO A 15 4.55 4.25 39.33
N SER A 16 4.23 5.55 39.46
CA SER A 16 3.50 6.34 38.47
C SER A 16 4.33 6.77 37.25
N SER A 17 5.63 6.44 37.24
CA SER A 17 6.55 6.81 36.16
C SER A 17 6.50 5.78 35.04
N ALA A 18 6.20 6.27 33.83
CA ALA A 18 6.13 5.47 32.61
C ALA A 18 7.48 4.78 32.31
N GLU A 19 8.61 5.40 32.66
CA GLU A 19 9.94 4.81 32.47
C GLU A 19 10.11 3.47 33.20
N LYS A 20 9.54 3.34 34.41
CA LYS A 20 9.60 2.08 35.19
C LYS A 20 8.70 0.99 34.63
N LEU A 21 7.61 1.34 33.95
CA LEU A 21 6.72 0.39 33.28
C LEU A 21 7.30 -0.11 31.95
N ILE A 22 8.07 0.74 31.26
CA ILE A 22 8.60 0.44 29.93
C ILE A 22 9.92 -0.36 30.01
N ALA A 23 10.70 -0.21 31.08
CA ALA A 23 12.00 -0.89 31.24
C ALA A 23 11.99 -2.41 30.96
N PRO A 24 11.04 -3.22 31.47
CA PRO A 24 10.98 -4.65 31.14
C PRO A 24 10.34 -4.96 29.77
N ALA A 25 9.58 -4.04 29.17
CA ALA A 25 8.91 -4.25 27.88
C ALA A 25 9.84 -4.01 26.67
N VAL A 26 11.01 -3.41 26.88
CA VAL A 26 12.09 -3.31 25.87
C VAL A 26 12.92 -4.61 25.86
N GLN A 27 12.25 -5.77 25.88
CA GLN A 27 12.83 -6.96 25.29
C GLN A 27 12.82 -6.69 23.79
N ARG A 28 13.96 -6.26 23.24
CA ARG A 28 14.15 -5.95 21.82
C ARG A 28 13.51 -7.04 20.95
N ARG A 29 12.28 -6.81 20.48
CA ARG A 29 11.81 -7.49 19.27
C ARG A 29 12.79 -7.01 18.22
N GLY A 30 13.61 -7.91 17.71
CA GLY A 30 14.57 -7.59 16.66
C GLY A 30 13.87 -6.77 15.58
N THR A 31 14.63 -5.87 14.94
CA THR A 31 14.12 -5.08 13.82
C THR A 31 13.33 -6.01 12.91
N PRO A 32 12.01 -5.79 12.70
CA PRO A 32 11.26 -6.62 11.79
C PRO A 32 12.02 -6.62 10.46
N PRO A 33 12.23 -7.78 9.81
CA PRO A 33 12.94 -7.81 8.55
C PRO A 33 12.25 -6.83 7.62
N ALA A 34 13.03 -5.96 6.98
CA ALA A 34 12.50 -5.06 5.96
C ALA A 34 11.98 -5.93 4.81
N ALA A 35 10.70 -6.30 4.87
CA ALA A 35 10.03 -6.94 3.76
C ALA A 35 9.94 -5.89 2.66
N LEU A 36 10.65 -6.13 1.55
CA LEU A 36 10.45 -5.33 0.34
C LEU A 36 8.97 -5.38 -0.01
N VAL A 37 8.36 -4.23 -0.32
CA VAL A 37 6.93 -4.18 -0.68
C VAL A 37 6.59 -5.14 -1.83
N SER A 38 7.59 -5.44 -2.66
CA SER A 38 7.54 -6.42 -3.75
C SER A 38 7.27 -7.87 -3.32
N THR A 39 7.48 -8.25 -2.06
CA THR A 39 7.24 -9.63 -1.57
C THR A 39 5.85 -9.83 -0.99
N THR A 40 5.05 -8.76 -0.88
CA THR A 40 3.65 -8.87 -0.46
C THR A 40 2.79 -9.10 -1.71
N PRO A 41 2.03 -10.21 -1.79
CA PRO A 41 1.08 -10.39 -2.87
C PRO A 41 0.12 -9.20 -2.88
N VAL A 42 0.05 -8.47 -3.99
CA VAL A 42 -0.93 -7.37 -4.12
C VAL A 42 -2.30 -8.00 -3.94
N PRO A 43 -3.03 -7.67 -2.85
CA PRO A 43 -4.33 -8.26 -2.63
C PRO A 43 -5.23 -7.89 -3.82
N ARG A 44 -5.99 -8.85 -4.33
CA ARG A 44 -7.03 -8.55 -5.34
C ARG A 44 -8.11 -7.71 -4.65
N LEU A 45 -7.97 -6.39 -4.74
CA LEU A 45 -8.87 -5.43 -4.10
C LEU A 45 -10.27 -5.41 -4.72
N VAL A 46 -10.39 -5.94 -5.95
CA VAL A 46 -11.64 -6.00 -6.71
C VAL A 46 -11.93 -7.44 -7.11
N HIS A 47 -13.18 -7.86 -6.95
CA HIS A 47 -13.64 -9.20 -7.34
C HIS A 47 -13.51 -9.38 -8.86
N PRO A 48 -13.04 -10.54 -9.37
CA PRO A 48 -12.85 -10.77 -10.80
C PRO A 48 -14.13 -10.61 -11.62
N ASP A 49 -15.29 -10.96 -11.06
CA ASP A 49 -16.57 -10.78 -11.75
C ASP A 49 -16.89 -9.32 -12.02
N THR A 50 -16.55 -8.43 -11.09
CA THR A 50 -16.72 -6.99 -11.27
C THR A 50 -15.81 -6.46 -12.38
N VAL A 51 -14.55 -6.93 -12.43
CA VAL A 51 -13.61 -6.55 -13.50
C VAL A 51 -14.15 -7.01 -14.87
N ARG A 52 -14.62 -8.25 -14.95
CA ARG A 52 -15.19 -8.82 -16.17
C ARG A 52 -16.45 -8.08 -16.63
N ASP A 53 -17.39 -7.82 -15.72
CA ASP A 53 -18.64 -7.11 -16.05
C ASP A 53 -18.38 -5.69 -16.57
N VAL A 54 -17.48 -4.95 -15.91
CA VAL A 54 -17.09 -3.59 -16.34
C VAL A 54 -16.44 -3.60 -17.72
N ASN A 55 -15.46 -4.47 -17.97
CA ASN A 55 -14.78 -4.52 -19.26
C ASN A 55 -15.68 -5.07 -20.38
N HIS A 56 -16.67 -5.91 -20.05
CA HIS A 56 -17.69 -6.34 -21.01
C HIS A 56 -18.64 -5.19 -21.37
N ARG A 57 -19.10 -4.41 -20.38
CA ARG A 57 -20.01 -3.29 -20.60
C ARG A 57 -19.33 -2.09 -21.28
N PHE A 58 -18.05 -1.88 -20.99
CA PHE A 58 -17.22 -0.81 -21.53
C PHE A 58 -15.94 -1.40 -22.14
N PRO A 59 -16.00 -1.88 -23.40
CA PRO A 59 -14.87 -2.50 -24.07
C PRO A 59 -13.64 -1.60 -24.08
N ARG A 60 -12.46 -2.18 -23.85
CA ARG A 60 -11.21 -1.41 -23.73
C ARG A 60 -10.69 -0.90 -25.06
N LEU A 61 -11.04 -1.55 -26.18
CA LEU A 61 -10.67 -1.13 -27.53
C LEU A 61 -9.15 -0.88 -27.67
N ARG A 62 -8.32 -1.85 -27.26
CA ARG A 62 -6.86 -1.72 -27.22
C ARG A 62 -6.35 -0.56 -26.34
N TRP A 63 -7.03 -0.31 -25.21
CA TRP A 63 -6.72 0.76 -24.26
C TRP A 63 -5.22 0.86 -23.95
N SER A 64 -4.53 -0.26 -23.76
CA SER A 64 -3.11 -0.23 -23.40
C SER A 64 -2.26 0.42 -24.49
N GLY A 65 -2.58 0.19 -25.77
CA GLY A 65 -1.95 0.87 -26.90
C GLY A 65 -2.32 2.35 -26.97
N CYS A 66 -3.63 2.66 -26.91
CA CYS A 66 -4.11 4.05 -26.94
C CYS A 66 -3.53 4.91 -25.82
N PHE A 67 -3.39 4.35 -24.61
CA PHE A 67 -2.82 5.03 -23.47
C PHE A 67 -1.32 5.28 -23.65
N VAL A 68 -0.57 4.32 -24.19
CA VAL A 68 0.86 4.51 -24.51
C VAL A 68 1.06 5.58 -25.57
N ASP A 69 0.23 5.61 -26.62
CA ASP A 69 0.30 6.64 -27.65
C ASP A 69 0.02 8.03 -27.06
N THR A 70 -0.97 8.12 -26.17
CA THR A 70 -1.30 9.36 -25.44
C THR A 70 -0.14 9.81 -24.56
N LEU A 71 0.48 8.90 -23.82
CA LEU A 71 1.62 9.17 -22.95
C LEU A 71 2.83 9.68 -23.74
N ARG A 72 3.16 9.02 -24.85
CA ARG A 72 4.24 9.46 -25.76
C ARG A 72 3.96 10.85 -26.33
N GLN A 73 2.72 11.11 -26.72
CA GLN A 73 2.29 12.41 -27.20
C GLN A 73 2.38 13.49 -26.11
N GLU A 74 2.01 13.15 -24.87
CA GLU A 74 2.14 14.03 -23.71
C GLU A 74 3.60 14.39 -23.45
N ILE A 75 4.51 13.41 -23.38
CA ILE A 75 5.94 13.63 -23.14
C ILE A 75 6.54 14.49 -24.27
N ARG A 76 6.19 14.18 -25.53
CA ARG A 76 6.65 14.94 -26.70
C ARG A 76 6.23 16.41 -26.66
N LEU A 77 4.98 16.69 -26.31
CA LEU A 77 4.44 18.05 -26.28
C LEU A 77 4.81 18.80 -24.99
N LYS A 78 5.01 18.07 -23.89
CA LYS A 78 5.17 18.62 -22.54
C LYS A 78 6.33 17.90 -21.83
N PRO A 79 7.58 18.11 -22.25
CA PRO A 79 8.74 17.49 -21.61
C PRO A 79 8.95 17.91 -20.15
N TRP A 80 8.30 18.99 -19.69
CA TRP A 80 8.30 19.43 -18.29
C TRP A 80 7.17 18.82 -17.44
N ALA A 81 6.26 18.04 -18.04
CA ALA A 81 5.12 17.48 -17.32
C ALA A 81 5.54 16.34 -16.39
N HIS A 82 4.72 16.06 -15.38
CA HIS A 82 5.02 15.05 -14.37
C HIS A 82 5.11 13.62 -14.91
N SER A 83 4.45 13.33 -16.05
CA SER A 83 4.47 12.00 -16.67
C SER A 83 5.88 11.52 -17.04
N THR A 84 6.84 12.42 -17.22
CA THR A 84 8.25 12.07 -17.48
C THR A 84 8.92 11.40 -16.27
N THR A 85 8.43 11.66 -15.05
CA THR A 85 8.97 11.05 -13.81
C THR A 85 8.71 9.55 -13.71
N LEU A 86 7.75 9.04 -14.49
CA LEU A 86 7.39 7.63 -14.53
C LEU A 86 8.40 6.79 -15.35
N GLY A 87 9.24 7.44 -16.17
CA GLY A 87 10.18 6.82 -17.09
C GLY A 87 9.64 6.79 -18.52
N GLU A 88 10.37 7.43 -19.44
CA GLU A 88 9.90 7.67 -20.81
C GLU A 88 9.69 6.39 -21.63
N GLU A 89 10.51 5.35 -21.39
CA GLU A 89 10.39 4.05 -22.08
C GLU A 89 9.98 2.91 -21.14
N GLU A 90 10.43 2.95 -19.88
CA GLU A 90 10.14 1.90 -18.90
C GLU A 90 8.63 1.82 -18.57
N PHE A 91 7.98 2.97 -18.40
CA PHE A 91 6.55 2.99 -18.06
C PHE A 91 5.65 2.54 -19.22
N PRO A 92 5.84 3.02 -20.47
CA PRO A 92 5.16 2.43 -21.63
C PRO A 92 5.33 0.92 -21.73
N ALA A 93 6.54 0.40 -21.52
CA ALA A 93 6.79 -1.03 -21.59
C ALA A 93 6.01 -1.81 -20.52
N LYS A 94 5.92 -1.28 -19.29
CA LYS A 94 5.12 -1.87 -18.21
C LYS A 94 3.61 -1.89 -18.52
N ILE A 95 3.10 -0.85 -19.19
CA ILE A 95 1.69 -0.80 -19.61
C ILE A 95 1.42 -1.89 -20.66
N LEU A 96 2.26 -1.98 -21.70
CA LEU A 96 2.10 -2.98 -22.76
C LEU A 96 2.32 -4.41 -22.26
N GLY A 97 3.18 -4.59 -21.26
CA GLY A 97 3.47 -5.88 -20.64
C GLY A 97 2.51 -6.26 -19.50
N ASN A 98 1.40 -5.55 -19.31
CA ASN A 98 0.48 -5.84 -18.21
C ASN A 98 -0.26 -7.17 -18.41
N PRO A 99 0.02 -8.22 -17.60
CA PRO A 99 -0.58 -9.54 -17.78
C PRO A 99 -2.08 -9.56 -17.49
N TYR A 100 -2.60 -8.60 -16.71
CA TYR A 100 -4.02 -8.52 -16.37
C TYR A 100 -4.87 -7.86 -17.47
N ALA A 101 -4.23 -7.16 -18.41
CA ALA A 101 -4.93 -6.49 -19.50
C ALA A 101 -5.27 -7.45 -20.64
N VAL A 102 -4.43 -8.47 -20.87
CA VAL A 102 -4.47 -9.36 -22.06
C VAL A 102 -5.85 -9.95 -22.35
N GLU A 103 -6.61 -10.34 -21.32
CA GLU A 103 -7.94 -10.93 -21.48
C GLU A 103 -8.98 -9.93 -22.04
N TYR A 104 -8.74 -8.63 -21.91
CA TYR A 104 -9.74 -7.58 -22.13
C TYR A 104 -9.39 -6.62 -23.29
N GLU A 105 -8.24 -6.78 -23.95
CA GLU A 105 -7.76 -5.87 -25.03
C GLU A 105 -8.47 -6.06 -26.37
#